data_AF-A0A2T2WQ47-F1
#
_entry.id   AF-A0A2T2WQ47-F1
#
_cell.length_a   1.000
_cell.length_b   1.000
_cell.length_c   1.000
_cell.angle_alpha   90.00
_cell.angle_beta   90.00
_cell.angle_gamma   90.00
#
_symmetry.space_group_name_H-M   'P 1'
#
loop_
_entity.id
_entity.type
_entity.pdbx_description
1 polymer ?
#
loop_
_entity_poly.entity_id
_entity_poly.type
_entity_poly.pdbx_seq_one_letter_code
_entity_poly.pdbx_strand_id
1 'polypeptide(L)'
;MKKIVEMSIVAMGAWGLALVPSLSAFATTTHASLVTSKVIFQKAPITNPATLFYDAQHGISAIAHSPFHLSAEMINQQGQNVTKPFGVKIFSTTQLIKKEQFSNGEIEKDYITTGFAVANTASDPSYNNTNWDSTGAVEAWGTSYWNNVTVSGDSEIKLTKITGGWNNNDNLITLQSPKVTMSADGWSRNGGYVTNQNKVFYPSLFEYPFQYTYYAPSSWYSISANNTSGRSFGQKTDITLVRGTSTWSLYLNDLFEG
;
A
#
# COMPACT_ATOMS: atom_id res chain seq x y z
N MET A 1 -62.08 25.99 7.76
CA MET A 1 -61.74 24.72 7.08
C MET A 1 -60.27 24.77 6.69
N LYS A 2 -59.41 24.04 7.41
CA LYS A 2 -57.96 23.96 7.15
C LYS A 2 -57.71 22.93 6.03
N LYS A 3 -57.05 23.33 4.94
CA LYS A 3 -56.53 22.41 3.92
C LYS A 3 -55.17 21.89 4.38
N ILE A 4 -55.08 20.59 4.59
CA ILE A 4 -53.83 19.84 4.79
C ILE A 4 -53.31 19.50 3.41
N VAL A 5 -52.04 19.84 3.14
CA VAL A 5 -51.32 19.49 1.91
C VAL A 5 -50.59 18.17 2.19
N GLU A 6 -50.96 17.11 1.49
CA GLU A 6 -50.25 15.83 1.51
C GLU A 6 -48.99 15.92 0.64
N MET A 7 -47.83 15.73 1.26
CA MET A 7 -46.55 15.54 0.58
C MET A 7 -46.35 14.04 0.32
N SER A 8 -46.35 13.65 -0.96
CA SER A 8 -45.99 12.30 -1.39
C SER A 8 -44.47 12.18 -1.50
N ILE A 9 -43.87 11.32 -0.66
CA ILE A 9 -42.45 10.94 -0.77
C ILE A 9 -42.36 9.76 -1.75
N VAL A 10 -41.72 9.99 -2.89
CA VAL A 10 -41.37 8.93 -3.85
C VAL A 10 -40.09 8.27 -3.38
N ALA A 11 -40.20 7.05 -2.85
CA ALA A 11 -39.06 6.20 -2.55
C ALA A 11 -38.61 5.46 -3.82
N MET A 12 -37.55 5.93 -4.48
CA MET A 12 -36.85 5.18 -5.52
C MET A 12 -35.91 4.16 -4.86
N GLY A 13 -36.31 2.88 -4.90
CA GLY A 13 -35.46 1.77 -4.48
C GLY A 13 -34.39 1.47 -5.51
N ALA A 14 -33.14 1.83 -5.21
CA ALA A 14 -31.98 1.37 -5.96
C ALA A 14 -31.59 -0.04 -5.49
N TRP A 15 -31.81 -1.04 -6.35
CA TRP A 15 -31.28 -2.38 -6.18
C TRP A 15 -29.77 -2.36 -6.50
N GLY A 16 -28.95 -2.25 -5.46
CA GLY A 16 -27.51 -2.44 -5.58
C GLY A 16 -27.16 -3.92 -5.70
N LEU A 17 -26.78 -4.36 -6.90
CA LEU A 17 -26.03 -5.61 -7.07
C LEU A 17 -24.67 -5.45 -6.38
N ALA A 18 -24.51 -6.03 -5.20
CA ALA A 18 -23.21 -6.15 -4.56
C ALA A 18 -22.39 -7.19 -5.34
N LEU A 19 -21.48 -6.73 -6.19
CA LEU A 19 -20.38 -7.53 -6.73
C LEU A 19 -19.53 -8.00 -5.55
N VAL A 20 -19.63 -9.29 -5.21
CA VAL A 20 -18.72 -9.93 -4.27
C VAL A 20 -17.36 -10.02 -4.97
N PRO A 21 -16.31 -9.32 -4.53
CA PRO A 21 -14.99 -9.49 -5.12
C PRO A 21 -14.55 -10.93 -4.89
N SER A 22 -14.26 -11.65 -5.98
CA SER A 22 -13.70 -13.00 -5.93
C SER A 22 -12.41 -12.98 -5.13
N LEU A 23 -12.42 -13.60 -3.95
CA LEU A 23 -11.20 -13.79 -3.14
C LEU A 23 -10.19 -14.57 -3.98
N SER A 24 -9.01 -13.99 -4.19
CA SER A 24 -7.88 -14.70 -4.78
C SER A 24 -7.50 -15.85 -3.85
N ALA A 25 -7.55 -17.09 -4.35
CA ALA A 25 -7.07 -18.25 -3.61
C ALA A 25 -5.55 -18.11 -3.41
N PHE A 26 -5.12 -18.01 -2.14
CA PHE A 26 -3.70 -18.02 -1.80
C PHE A 26 -3.16 -19.45 -2.00
N ALA A 27 -2.16 -19.60 -2.86
CA ALA A 27 -1.48 -20.87 -3.06
C ALA A 27 -0.62 -21.19 -1.84
N THR A 28 -1.04 -22.21 -1.09
CA THR A 28 -0.31 -22.80 0.03
C THR A 28 1.00 -23.41 -0.48
N THR A 29 2.12 -22.94 0.06
CA THR A 29 3.43 -23.55 -0.17
C THR A 29 3.45 -24.94 0.46
N THR A 30 3.88 -25.95 -0.31
CA THR A 30 3.84 -27.37 0.03
C THR A 30 4.77 -27.72 1.21
N HIS A 31 4.18 -28.00 2.38
CA HIS A 31 4.74 -28.94 3.35
C HIS A 31 3.93 -30.24 3.28
N ALA A 32 4.60 -31.32 2.89
CA ALA A 32 4.04 -32.67 2.80
C ALA A 32 3.77 -33.25 4.19
N SER A 33 2.62 -32.87 4.75
CA SER A 33 1.78 -33.54 5.74
C SER A 33 0.45 -32.78 5.65
N LEU A 34 -0.70 -33.42 5.80
CA LEU A 34 -1.98 -32.70 5.83
C LEU A 34 -2.05 -31.87 7.12
N VAL A 35 -1.35 -30.75 7.14
CA VAL A 35 -1.40 -29.78 8.22
C VAL A 35 -2.72 -29.05 8.06
N THR A 36 -3.72 -29.47 8.83
CA THR A 36 -5.00 -28.78 8.88
C THR A 36 -4.82 -27.46 9.61
N SER A 37 -5.38 -26.38 9.07
CA SER A 37 -5.40 -25.08 9.73
C SER A 37 -6.78 -24.79 10.34
N LYS A 38 -6.80 -23.97 11.39
CA LYS A 38 -7.99 -23.40 11.99
C LYS A 38 -7.88 -21.87 11.91
N VAL A 39 -8.86 -21.23 11.27
CA VAL A 39 -9.01 -19.77 11.30
C VAL A 39 -9.40 -19.34 12.72
N ILE A 40 -8.59 -18.48 13.32
CA ILE A 40 -8.82 -17.93 14.66
C ILE A 40 -9.20 -16.45 14.64
N PHE A 41 -8.94 -15.77 13.54
CA PHE A 41 -9.40 -14.42 13.28
C PHE A 41 -9.50 -14.17 11.77
N GLN A 42 -10.54 -13.47 11.35
CA GLN A 42 -10.67 -13.00 9.98
C GLN A 42 -11.56 -11.76 9.94
N LYS A 43 -11.16 -10.76 9.16
CA LYS A 43 -12.01 -9.61 8.81
C LYS A 43 -11.81 -9.22 7.35
N ALA A 44 -12.80 -8.52 6.79
CA ALA A 44 -12.64 -7.90 5.49
C ALA A 44 -11.58 -6.79 5.55
N PRO A 45 -10.75 -6.63 4.49
CA PRO A 45 -9.79 -5.53 4.43
C PRO A 45 -10.51 -4.19 4.21
N ILE A 46 -10.06 -3.15 4.91
CA ILE A 46 -10.40 -1.77 4.56
C ILE A 46 -9.58 -1.43 3.31
N THR A 47 -10.25 -1.02 2.24
CA THR A 47 -9.62 -0.70 0.94
C THR A 47 -9.78 0.75 0.52
N ASN A 48 -10.65 1.51 1.18
CA ASN A 48 -10.88 2.93 0.88
C ASN A 48 -9.64 3.76 1.29
N PRO A 49 -8.97 4.46 0.36
CA PRO A 49 -7.77 5.23 0.67
C PRO A 49 -7.97 6.32 1.73
N ALA A 50 -9.11 7.02 1.72
CA ALA A 50 -9.39 8.07 2.70
C ALA A 50 -9.55 7.51 4.12
N THR A 51 -10.19 6.35 4.27
CA THR A 51 -10.30 5.65 5.58
C THR A 51 -8.92 5.18 6.06
N LEU A 52 -8.12 4.59 5.17
CA LEU A 52 -6.77 4.15 5.51
C LEU A 52 -5.84 5.31 5.87
N PHE A 53 -5.99 6.45 5.18
CA PHE A 53 -5.26 7.66 5.49
C PHE A 53 -5.63 8.20 6.86
N TYR A 54 -6.93 8.23 7.20
CA TYR A 54 -7.40 8.59 8.54
C TYR A 54 -6.76 7.70 9.62
N ASP A 55 -6.79 6.38 9.42
CA ASP A 55 -6.16 5.41 10.34
C ASP A 55 -4.66 5.70 10.51
N ALA A 56 -3.98 5.98 9.40
CA ALA A 56 -2.56 6.29 9.39
C ALA A 56 -2.22 7.61 10.12
N GLN A 57 -3.05 8.66 9.97
CA GLN A 57 -2.88 9.92 10.69
C GLN A 57 -3.09 9.80 12.20
N HIS A 58 -3.95 8.87 12.63
CA HIS A 58 -4.32 8.68 14.04
C HIS A 58 -3.56 7.52 14.70
N GLY A 59 -2.57 6.93 14.02
CA GLY A 59 -1.78 5.81 14.55
C GLY A 59 -2.58 4.53 14.77
N ILE A 60 -3.71 4.36 14.08
CA ILE A 60 -4.53 3.16 14.13
C ILE A 60 -3.86 2.10 13.25
N SER A 61 -3.06 1.24 13.87
CA SER A 61 -2.31 0.18 13.19
C SER A 61 -2.29 -1.10 14.04
N ALA A 62 -2.42 -2.26 13.38
CA ALA A 62 -2.38 -3.57 14.01
C ALA A 62 -0.98 -3.96 14.53
N ILE A 63 0.07 -3.31 14.00
CA ILE A 63 1.45 -3.46 14.46
C ILE A 63 2.06 -2.08 14.71
N ALA A 64 2.80 -1.94 15.81
CA ALA A 64 3.44 -0.68 16.19
C ALA A 64 4.60 -0.29 15.27
N HIS A 65 5.29 -1.29 14.71
CA HIS A 65 6.39 -1.11 13.77
C HIS A 65 6.13 -1.94 12.53
N SER A 66 6.01 -1.26 11.38
CA SER A 66 5.94 -1.89 10.07
C SER A 66 7.26 -2.57 9.73
N PRO A 67 7.28 -3.75 9.07
CA PRO A 67 8.52 -4.33 8.55
C PRO A 67 9.10 -3.50 7.39
N PHE A 68 8.36 -2.51 6.90
CA PHE A 68 8.75 -1.63 5.81
C PHE A 68 9.41 -0.35 6.34
N HIS A 69 10.33 0.21 5.56
CA HIS A 69 10.87 1.55 5.80
C HIS A 69 10.10 2.56 4.95
N LEU A 70 9.21 3.30 5.60
CA LEU A 70 8.45 4.35 4.93
C LEU A 70 9.32 5.60 4.77
N SER A 71 9.56 6.01 3.54
CA SER A 71 10.12 7.33 3.23
C SER A 71 9.49 7.91 1.98
N ALA A 72 9.53 9.23 1.86
CA ALA A 72 9.12 9.91 0.64
C ALA A 72 9.91 11.20 0.52
N GLU A 73 10.32 11.55 -0.69
CA GLU A 73 10.87 12.87 -0.96
C GLU A 73 10.42 13.36 -2.32
N MET A 74 10.60 14.67 -2.50
CA MET A 74 10.43 15.33 -3.77
C MET A 74 11.78 15.87 -4.22
N ILE A 75 12.21 15.50 -5.42
CA ILE A 75 13.53 15.80 -5.97
C ILE A 75 13.38 16.64 -7.24
N ASN A 76 14.18 17.70 -7.43
CA ASN A 76 14.21 18.48 -8.67
C ASN A 76 15.06 17.82 -9.78
N GLN A 77 15.10 18.42 -10.97
CA GLN A 77 15.90 17.92 -12.09
C GLN A 77 17.41 17.80 -11.79
N GLN A 78 17.93 18.55 -10.81
CA GLN A 78 19.33 18.53 -10.37
C GLN A 78 19.61 17.41 -9.35
N GLY A 79 18.62 16.58 -9.02
CA GLY A 79 18.77 15.54 -7.99
C GLY A 79 18.73 16.09 -6.56
N GLN A 80 18.38 17.36 -6.37
CA GLN A 80 18.33 17.99 -5.06
C GLN A 80 16.95 17.81 -4.45
N ASN A 81 16.93 17.43 -3.17
CA ASN A 81 15.70 17.36 -2.40
C ASN A 81 15.11 18.77 -2.21
N VAL A 82 13.87 18.95 -2.66
CA VAL A 82 13.13 20.22 -2.60
C VAL A 82 11.99 20.19 -1.59
N THR A 83 12.09 19.35 -0.56
CA THR A 83 11.16 19.30 0.58
C THR A 83 10.92 20.65 1.25
N LYS A 84 11.72 21.67 0.93
CA LYS A 84 11.38 23.09 1.13
C LYS A 84 11.40 23.80 -0.23
N PRO A 85 10.31 24.46 -0.67
CA PRO A 85 9.10 24.81 0.09
C PRO A 85 7.98 23.75 0.10
N PHE A 86 8.10 22.68 -0.69
CA PHE A 86 7.05 21.69 -0.88
C PHE A 86 7.19 20.56 0.16
N GLY A 87 6.58 20.73 1.32
CA GLY A 87 6.63 19.71 2.38
C GLY A 87 6.00 18.40 1.91
N VAL A 88 6.76 17.30 1.98
CA VAL A 88 6.22 15.94 1.82
C VAL A 88 5.96 15.37 3.20
N LYS A 89 4.72 14.93 3.45
CA LYS A 89 4.37 14.22 4.68
C LYS A 89 4.07 12.77 4.39
N ILE A 90 4.51 11.90 5.27
CA ILE A 90 4.33 10.45 5.15
C ILE A 90 3.47 9.91 6.27
N PHE A 91 2.64 8.92 5.94
CA PHE A 91 1.77 8.24 6.90
C PHE A 91 1.73 6.75 6.58
N SER A 92 1.57 5.89 7.58
CA SER A 92 1.29 4.46 7.33
C SER A 92 0.31 3.86 8.33
N THR A 93 -0.39 2.84 7.88
CA THR A 93 -1.23 1.98 8.71
C THR A 93 -1.05 0.52 8.30
N THR A 94 -1.20 -0.40 9.24
CA THR A 94 -1.23 -1.84 8.97
C THR A 94 -2.51 -2.46 9.52
N GLN A 95 -3.12 -3.35 8.74
CA GLN A 95 -4.26 -4.15 9.13
C GLN A 95 -3.85 -5.62 9.26
N LEU A 96 -4.22 -6.28 10.36
CA LEU A 96 -4.30 -7.74 10.43
C LEU A 96 -5.65 -8.16 9.84
N ILE A 97 -5.66 -8.97 8.79
CA ILE A 97 -6.90 -9.40 8.10
C ILE A 97 -7.24 -10.86 8.34
N LYS A 98 -6.23 -11.70 8.63
CA LYS A 98 -6.42 -13.13 8.91
C LYS A 98 -5.39 -13.61 9.91
N LYS A 99 -5.78 -14.55 10.77
CA LYS A 99 -4.87 -15.32 11.61
C LYS A 99 -5.32 -16.77 11.61
N GLU A 100 -4.40 -17.67 11.29
CA GLU A 100 -4.62 -19.11 11.26
C GLU A 100 -3.65 -19.81 12.20
N GLN A 101 -4.15 -20.84 12.87
CA GLN A 101 -3.33 -21.74 13.67
C GLN A 101 -3.30 -23.12 13.01
N PHE A 102 -2.11 -23.60 12.72
CA PHE A 102 -1.89 -24.92 12.13
C PHE A 102 -1.86 -26.00 13.21
N SER A 103 -2.13 -27.24 12.81
CA SER A 103 -2.13 -28.40 13.72
C SER A 103 -0.76 -28.68 14.36
N ASN A 104 0.32 -28.20 13.75
CA ASN A 104 1.69 -28.24 14.31
C ASN A 104 1.96 -27.12 15.32
N GLY A 105 0.98 -26.25 15.61
CA GLY A 105 1.11 -25.13 16.55
C GLY A 105 1.58 -23.81 15.92
N GLU A 106 1.97 -23.82 14.65
CA GLU A 106 2.41 -22.60 13.95
C GLU A 106 1.24 -21.64 13.73
N ILE A 107 1.58 -20.35 13.66
CA ILE A 107 0.61 -19.28 13.43
C ILE A 107 1.02 -18.53 12.17
N GLU A 108 0.09 -18.44 11.22
CA GLU A 108 0.17 -17.55 10.07
C GLU A 108 -0.74 -16.35 10.28
N LYS A 109 -0.26 -15.18 9.86
CA LYS A 109 -0.96 -13.91 9.91
C LYS A 109 -0.88 -13.23 8.56
N ASP A 110 -2.03 -12.82 8.05
CA ASP A 110 -2.11 -12.02 6.83
C ASP A 110 -2.24 -10.55 7.21
N TYR A 111 -1.35 -9.74 6.67
CA TYR A 111 -1.29 -8.31 6.89
C TYR A 111 -1.43 -7.53 5.58
N ILE A 112 -1.95 -6.32 5.72
CA ILE A 112 -1.99 -5.30 4.69
C ILE A 112 -1.38 -4.04 5.26
N THR A 113 -0.27 -3.57 4.70
CA THR A 113 0.34 -2.30 5.10
C THR A 113 0.16 -1.29 3.99
N THR A 114 -0.29 -0.08 4.31
CA THR A 114 -0.40 1.02 3.36
C THR A 114 0.46 2.19 3.81
N GLY A 115 1.33 2.65 2.93
CA GLY A 115 2.07 3.89 3.04
C GLY A 115 1.45 4.99 2.17
N PHE A 116 1.55 6.22 2.63
CA PHE A 116 1.08 7.42 1.95
C PHE A 116 2.18 8.48 1.92
N ALA A 117 2.25 9.21 0.82
CA ALA A 117 3.02 10.45 0.69
C ALA A 117 2.09 11.55 0.19
N VAL A 118 2.04 12.68 0.90
CA VAL A 118 1.28 13.88 0.51
C VAL A 118 2.28 14.99 0.26
N ALA A 119 2.44 15.38 -1.02
CA ALA A 119 3.27 16.49 -1.44
C ALA A 119 2.38 17.71 -1.68
N ASN A 120 2.53 18.75 -0.86
CA ASN A 120 1.89 20.03 -1.15
C ASN A 120 2.62 20.69 -2.32
N THR A 121 1.92 20.93 -3.41
CA THR A 121 2.43 21.54 -4.64
C THR A 121 1.91 22.97 -4.86
N ALA A 122 1.02 23.47 -4.00
CA ALA A 122 0.48 24.82 -4.11
C ALA A 122 1.59 25.88 -4.11
N SER A 123 1.39 26.96 -4.88
CA SER A 123 2.33 28.08 -4.97
C SER A 123 2.45 28.88 -3.67
N ASP A 124 1.46 28.77 -2.78
CA ASP A 124 1.45 29.42 -1.48
C ASP A 124 1.80 28.41 -0.38
N PRO A 125 3.00 28.51 0.23
CA PRO A 125 3.44 27.60 1.28
C PRO A 125 2.64 27.73 2.59
N SER A 126 1.74 28.72 2.73
CA SER A 126 0.81 28.81 3.85
C SER A 126 -0.29 27.74 3.83
N TYR A 127 -0.52 27.11 2.67
CA TYR A 127 -1.40 25.94 2.55
C TYR A 127 -0.71 24.71 3.16
N ASN A 128 -0.66 24.58 4.49
CA ASN A 128 -0.18 23.36 5.14
C ASN A 128 -1.22 22.23 5.07
N ASN A 129 -1.73 21.94 3.87
CA ASN A 129 -2.80 20.97 3.69
C ASN A 129 -2.22 19.55 3.75
N THR A 130 -2.57 18.85 4.81
CA THR A 130 -2.15 17.48 5.10
C THR A 130 -3.29 16.50 4.96
N ASN A 131 -4.45 16.97 4.54
CA ASN A 131 -5.61 16.12 4.38
C ASN A 131 -5.49 15.37 3.06
N TRP A 132 -6.01 14.16 3.03
CA TRP A 132 -6.27 13.48 1.77
C TRP A 132 -7.30 14.28 0.95
N ASP A 133 -7.17 14.27 -0.37
CA ASP A 133 -8.00 15.04 -1.30
C ASP A 133 -7.84 16.58 -1.16
N SER A 134 -6.62 16.97 -0.82
CA SER A 134 -6.22 18.35 -0.57
C SER A 134 -6.00 19.12 -1.89
N THR A 135 -6.76 20.19 -2.15
CA THR A 135 -6.47 21.10 -3.28
C THR A 135 -5.01 21.56 -3.27
N GLY A 136 -4.33 21.46 -4.42
CA GLY A 136 -2.92 21.83 -4.55
C GLY A 136 -1.96 20.81 -3.96
N ALA A 137 -2.35 19.54 -3.88
CA ALA A 137 -1.47 18.43 -3.50
C ALA A 137 -1.43 17.33 -4.55
N VAL A 138 -0.28 16.66 -4.60
CA VAL A 138 -0.09 15.38 -5.27
C VAL A 138 0.09 14.33 -4.19
N GLU A 139 -0.67 13.25 -4.29
CA GLU A 139 -0.69 12.18 -3.30
C GLU A 139 -0.23 10.89 -3.94
N ALA A 140 0.62 10.14 -3.26
CA ALA A 140 1.00 8.78 -3.63
C ALA A 140 0.59 7.84 -2.50
N TRP A 141 0.13 6.64 -2.85
CA TRP A 141 -0.07 5.58 -1.87
C TRP A 141 0.38 4.24 -2.42
N GLY A 142 0.88 3.39 -1.53
CA GLY A 142 1.30 2.03 -1.83
C GLY A 142 0.81 1.10 -0.74
N THR A 143 0.15 0.03 -1.11
CA THR A 143 -0.33 -1.02 -0.22
C THR A 143 0.37 -2.35 -0.51
N SER A 144 1.06 -2.90 0.48
CA SER A 144 1.76 -4.18 0.43
C SER A 144 0.94 -5.24 1.18
N TYR A 145 0.63 -6.35 0.50
CA TYR A 145 -0.07 -7.50 1.07
C TYR A 145 0.95 -8.59 1.34
N TRP A 146 1.06 -9.02 2.59
CA TRP A 146 2.09 -9.96 3.01
C TRP A 146 1.57 -10.88 4.09
N ASN A 147 2.05 -12.11 4.11
CA ASN A 147 1.81 -13.01 5.22
C ASN A 147 3.06 -13.10 6.10
N ASN A 148 2.85 -13.55 7.32
CA ASN A 148 3.89 -13.80 8.29
C ASN A 148 3.64 -15.13 8.99
N VAL A 149 4.63 -16.00 8.96
CA VAL A 149 4.58 -17.31 9.62
C VAL A 149 5.74 -17.42 10.58
N THR A 150 5.49 -17.91 11.79
CA THR A 150 6.57 -18.28 12.72
C THR A 150 6.73 -19.79 12.70
N VAL A 151 7.87 -20.27 12.22
CA VAL A 151 8.19 -21.69 12.08
C VAL A 151 9.40 -21.98 12.97
N SER A 152 9.24 -22.81 14.01
CA SER A 152 10.33 -23.17 14.94
C SER A 152 11.09 -21.97 15.55
N GLY A 153 10.43 -20.84 15.77
CA GLY A 153 11.01 -19.63 16.37
C GLY A 153 11.56 -18.60 15.38
N ASP A 154 11.74 -18.95 14.10
CA ASP A 154 12.04 -17.95 13.06
C ASP A 154 10.78 -17.44 12.42
N SER A 155 10.74 -16.13 12.21
CA SER A 155 9.64 -15.48 11.51
C SER A 155 10.01 -15.32 10.03
N GLU A 156 9.11 -15.73 9.15
CA GLU A 156 9.20 -15.57 7.71
C GLU A 156 8.09 -14.65 7.20
N ILE A 157 8.41 -13.87 6.17
CA ILE A 157 7.48 -12.98 5.47
C ILE A 157 7.47 -13.29 3.98
N LYS A 158 6.29 -13.23 3.36
CA LYS A 158 6.13 -13.35 1.91
C LYS A 158 5.28 -12.23 1.38
N LEU A 159 5.77 -11.54 0.35
CA LEU A 159 4.99 -10.55 -0.38
C LEU A 159 4.06 -11.31 -1.35
N THR A 160 2.79 -10.95 -1.38
CA THR A 160 1.77 -11.64 -2.20
C THR A 160 1.22 -10.74 -3.31
N LYS A 161 1.05 -9.45 -3.00
CA LYS A 161 0.45 -8.48 -3.89
C LYS A 161 0.88 -7.08 -3.46
N ILE A 162 1.02 -6.19 -4.42
CA ILE A 162 1.07 -4.75 -4.18
C ILE A 162 -0.06 -4.07 -4.94
N THR A 163 -0.66 -3.06 -4.31
CA THR A 163 -1.59 -2.13 -4.96
C THR A 163 -1.16 -0.72 -4.62
N GLY A 164 -1.68 0.28 -5.30
CA GLY A 164 -1.36 1.67 -4.98
C GLY A 164 -1.82 2.60 -6.08
N GLY A 165 -1.31 3.82 -6.05
CA GLY A 165 -1.68 4.80 -7.03
C GLY A 165 -1.17 6.20 -6.74
N TRP A 166 -1.62 7.13 -7.59
CA TRP A 166 -1.40 8.56 -7.44
C TRP A 166 -2.70 9.33 -7.65
N ASN A 167 -2.86 10.37 -6.85
CA ASN A 167 -3.92 11.35 -7.00
C ASN A 167 -3.29 12.72 -7.30
N ASN A 168 -3.95 13.50 -8.15
CA ASN A 168 -3.51 14.83 -8.53
C ASN A 168 -4.63 15.83 -8.30
N ASN A 169 -4.56 16.53 -7.17
CA ASN A 169 -5.51 17.56 -6.80
C ASN A 169 -4.98 18.96 -7.14
N ASP A 170 -3.95 19.04 -7.97
CA ASP A 170 -3.34 20.27 -8.48
C ASP A 170 -3.47 20.31 -10.01
N ASN A 171 -4.39 21.13 -10.51
CA ASN A 171 -4.67 21.25 -11.94
C ASN A 171 -3.53 21.89 -12.75
N LEU A 172 -2.49 22.41 -12.10
CA LEU A 172 -1.29 22.95 -12.75
C LEU A 172 -0.17 21.91 -12.87
N ILE A 173 -0.35 20.73 -12.27
CA ILE A 173 0.61 19.63 -12.31
C ILE A 173 0.13 18.59 -13.32
N THR A 174 1.06 18.09 -14.13
CA THR A 174 0.87 16.86 -14.91
C THR A 174 1.75 15.78 -14.33
N LEU A 175 1.19 14.60 -14.04
CA LEU A 175 1.99 13.44 -13.66
C LEU A 175 2.44 12.67 -14.90
N GLN A 176 3.67 12.17 -14.88
CA GLN A 176 4.30 11.47 -16.01
C GLN A 176 5.20 10.32 -15.52
N SER A 177 5.43 9.35 -16.41
CA SER A 177 6.46 8.32 -16.25
C SER A 177 6.41 7.56 -14.91
N PRO A 178 5.25 7.03 -14.50
CA PRO A 178 5.18 6.31 -13.25
C PRO A 178 6.04 5.05 -13.33
N LYS A 179 6.69 4.74 -12.23
CA LYS A 179 7.47 3.52 -12.04
C LYS A 179 7.08 2.90 -10.71
N VAL A 180 6.86 1.60 -10.73
CA VAL A 180 6.57 0.81 -9.51
C VAL A 180 7.56 -0.33 -9.46
N THR A 181 8.21 -0.50 -8.32
CA THR A 181 9.10 -1.62 -8.04
C THR A 181 8.51 -2.41 -6.87
N MET A 182 8.47 -3.73 -6.99
CA MET A 182 8.26 -4.64 -5.85
C MET A 182 9.50 -5.48 -5.64
N SER A 183 9.81 -5.82 -4.40
CA SER A 183 10.96 -6.69 -4.08
C SER A 183 10.70 -7.53 -2.83
N ALA A 184 11.34 -8.69 -2.78
CA ALA A 184 11.33 -9.65 -1.67
C ALA A 184 12.65 -10.44 -1.58
N ASP A 185 13.80 -9.81 -1.81
CA ASP A 185 15.12 -10.43 -1.67
C ASP A 185 15.54 -10.52 -0.19
N GLY A 186 16.29 -11.56 0.17
CA GLY A 186 16.76 -11.75 1.56
C GLY A 186 17.08 -13.20 1.92
N TRP A 187 17.38 -13.45 3.20
CA TRP A 187 17.66 -14.81 3.69
C TRP A 187 16.39 -15.66 3.74
N SER A 188 16.36 -16.81 3.08
CA SER A 188 15.26 -17.78 3.15
C SER A 188 15.73 -19.06 3.85
N ARG A 189 14.84 -19.68 4.65
CA ARG A 189 15.08 -21.01 5.21
C ARG A 189 15.22 -22.10 4.14
N ASN A 190 14.64 -21.88 2.97
CA ASN A 190 14.57 -22.87 1.89
C ASN A 190 15.86 -23.04 1.08
N GLY A 191 16.97 -22.38 1.46
CA GLY A 191 18.23 -22.55 0.72
C GLY A 191 19.27 -21.45 0.88
N GLY A 192 19.14 -20.56 1.86
CA GLY A 192 20.05 -19.43 2.05
C GLY A 192 19.53 -18.15 1.44
N TYR A 193 20.42 -17.27 1.00
CA TYR A 193 20.06 -15.95 0.50
C TYR A 193 19.41 -16.02 -0.89
N VAL A 194 18.15 -15.60 -0.99
CA VAL A 194 17.41 -15.52 -2.26
C VAL A 194 17.56 -14.14 -2.89
N THR A 195 17.80 -14.13 -4.20
CA THR A 195 17.96 -12.94 -5.03
C THR A 195 17.01 -12.98 -6.22
N ASN A 196 16.87 -11.85 -6.92
CA ASN A 196 16.05 -11.71 -8.14
C ASN A 196 14.55 -11.90 -7.91
N GLN A 197 14.08 -11.76 -6.67
CA GLN A 197 12.68 -11.61 -6.29
C GLN A 197 12.29 -10.14 -6.36
N ASN A 198 12.55 -9.49 -7.50
CA ASN A 198 12.16 -8.12 -7.76
C ASN A 198 11.51 -7.97 -9.15
N LYS A 199 10.61 -7.00 -9.27
CA LYS A 199 9.99 -6.63 -10.55
C LYS A 199 9.81 -5.12 -10.64
N VAL A 200 10.01 -4.59 -11.83
CA VAL A 200 9.77 -3.18 -12.18
C VAL A 200 8.63 -3.11 -13.18
N PHE A 201 7.72 -2.16 -12.96
CA PHE A 201 6.57 -1.88 -13.80
C PHE A 201 6.54 -0.41 -14.18
N TYR A 202 6.00 -0.15 -15.37
CA TYR A 202 5.82 1.19 -15.92
C TYR A 202 4.34 1.35 -16.29
N PRO A 203 3.47 1.63 -15.30
CA PRO A 203 2.05 1.77 -15.58
C PRO A 203 1.77 2.91 -16.57
N SER A 204 0.69 2.78 -17.33
CA SER A 204 0.21 3.82 -18.22
C SER A 204 -0.76 4.75 -17.47
N LEU A 205 -0.48 6.05 -17.46
CA LEU A 205 -1.39 7.06 -16.89
C LEU A 205 -2.53 7.32 -17.87
N PHE A 206 -3.71 6.74 -17.63
CA PHE A 206 -4.89 6.98 -18.46
C PHE A 206 -5.93 7.87 -17.76
N GLU A 207 -6.15 7.73 -16.45
CA GLU A 207 -7.15 8.49 -15.69
C GLU A 207 -6.71 8.70 -14.23
N TYR A 208 -7.22 9.76 -13.58
CA TYR A 208 -6.99 10.05 -12.15
C TYR A 208 -8.27 9.81 -11.32
N PRO A 209 -8.15 9.26 -10.09
CA PRO A 209 -6.93 8.77 -9.47
C PRO A 209 -6.38 7.54 -10.22
N PHE A 210 -5.08 7.54 -10.49
CA PHE A 210 -4.44 6.42 -11.18
C PHE A 210 -4.21 5.30 -10.17
N GLN A 211 -4.53 4.06 -10.53
CA GLN A 211 -4.37 2.91 -9.65
C GLN A 211 -3.62 1.78 -10.34
N TYR A 212 -2.82 1.04 -9.58
CA TYR A 212 -2.16 -0.18 -10.04
C TYR A 212 -2.41 -1.35 -9.10
N THR A 213 -2.31 -2.56 -9.64
CA THR A 213 -2.31 -3.81 -8.89
C THR A 213 -1.37 -4.79 -9.56
N TYR A 214 -0.42 -5.33 -8.80
CA TYR A 214 0.52 -6.33 -9.27
C TYR A 214 0.64 -7.47 -8.25
N TYR A 215 0.65 -8.70 -8.72
CA TYR A 215 0.79 -9.88 -7.89
C TYR A 215 2.26 -10.34 -7.87
N ALA A 216 2.74 -10.71 -6.68
CA ALA A 216 4.02 -11.37 -6.55
C ALA A 216 3.94 -12.75 -7.23
N PRO A 217 4.93 -13.16 -8.03
CA PRO A 217 4.99 -14.51 -8.57
C PRO A 217 4.88 -15.58 -7.48
N SER A 218 4.12 -16.64 -7.74
CA SER A 218 3.98 -17.76 -6.79
C SER A 218 5.31 -18.46 -6.51
N SER A 219 6.27 -18.35 -7.43
CA SER A 219 7.64 -18.86 -7.31
C SER A 219 8.53 -18.08 -6.34
N TRP A 220 8.08 -16.93 -5.83
CA TRP A 220 8.83 -16.21 -4.81
C TRP A 220 8.79 -16.97 -3.49
N TYR A 221 9.98 -17.18 -2.93
CA TYR A 221 10.19 -17.73 -1.60
C TYR A 221 9.85 -16.69 -0.53
N SER A 222 9.40 -17.19 0.61
CA SER A 222 9.41 -16.42 1.85
C SER A 222 10.85 -16.11 2.28
N ILE A 223 11.02 -14.97 2.95
CA ILE A 223 12.30 -14.53 3.49
C ILE A 223 12.19 -14.27 4.99
N SER A 224 13.32 -14.22 5.67
CA SER A 224 13.39 -13.99 7.11
C SER A 224 12.93 -12.58 7.46
N ALA A 225 11.97 -12.50 8.40
CA ALA A 225 11.58 -11.24 9.04
C ALA A 225 12.62 -10.78 10.07
N ASN A 226 13.39 -11.73 10.63
CA ASN A 226 14.36 -11.48 11.70
C ASN A 226 15.73 -11.05 11.15
N ASN A 227 16.19 -11.63 10.05
CA ASN A 227 17.44 -11.23 9.41
C ASN A 227 17.19 -10.11 8.40
N THR A 228 17.68 -8.92 8.73
CA THR A 228 17.49 -7.72 7.91
C THR A 228 18.64 -7.46 6.93
N SER A 229 19.77 -8.17 7.05
CA SER A 229 20.97 -7.91 6.25
C SER A 229 20.77 -8.34 4.80
N GLY A 230 20.98 -7.40 3.87
CA GLY A 230 20.72 -7.54 2.44
C GLY A 230 19.22 -7.54 2.09
N ARG A 231 18.33 -7.37 3.06
CA ARG A 231 16.90 -7.59 2.82
C ARG A 231 16.33 -6.46 1.96
N SER A 232 15.58 -6.83 0.93
CA SER A 232 14.74 -5.94 0.14
C SER A 232 13.29 -6.45 0.19
N PHE A 233 12.37 -5.75 0.85
CA PHE A 233 10.99 -6.25 1.01
C PHE A 233 9.94 -5.14 0.96
N GLY A 234 8.95 -5.25 0.07
CA GLY A 234 7.87 -4.29 -0.09
C GLY A 234 7.81 -3.66 -1.48
N GLN A 235 7.57 -2.35 -1.53
CA GLN A 235 7.43 -1.63 -2.80
C GLN A 235 8.00 -0.22 -2.78
N LYS A 236 8.36 0.27 -3.96
CA LYS A 236 8.73 1.65 -4.22
C LYS A 236 7.94 2.17 -5.41
N THR A 237 7.44 3.40 -5.30
CA THR A 237 6.72 4.07 -6.38
C THR A 237 7.39 5.41 -6.66
N ASP A 238 7.55 5.72 -7.93
CA ASP A 238 8.16 6.96 -8.40
C ASP A 238 7.26 7.58 -9.49
N ILE A 239 7.08 8.89 -9.46
CA ILE A 239 6.31 9.63 -10.46
C ILE A 239 6.97 10.97 -10.75
N THR A 240 6.97 11.40 -12.02
CA THR A 240 7.42 12.72 -12.43
C THR A 240 6.27 13.72 -12.38
N LEU A 241 6.46 14.86 -11.72
CA LEU A 241 5.54 16.00 -11.65
C LEU A 241 6.05 17.09 -12.58
N VAL A 242 5.20 17.61 -13.47
CA VAL A 242 5.53 18.70 -14.40
C VAL A 242 4.61 19.90 -14.19
N ARG A 243 5.19 21.10 -14.02
CA ARG A 243 4.49 22.39 -14.02
C ARG A 243 5.19 23.35 -14.97
N GLY A 244 4.57 23.65 -16.10
CA GLY A 244 5.22 24.46 -17.14
C GLY A 244 6.54 23.82 -17.58
N THR A 245 7.66 24.50 -17.35
CA THR A 245 9.02 24.01 -17.65
C THR A 245 9.71 23.34 -16.45
N SER A 246 9.11 23.38 -15.26
CA SER A 246 9.68 22.80 -14.06
C SER A 246 9.27 21.34 -13.90
N THR A 247 10.19 20.51 -13.41
CA THR A 247 9.97 19.09 -13.20
C THR A 247 10.51 18.64 -11.86
N TRP A 248 9.77 17.77 -11.19
CA TRP A 248 10.17 17.11 -9.96
C TRP A 248 9.86 15.62 -10.04
N SER A 249 10.49 14.82 -9.18
CA SER A 249 10.12 13.43 -8.94
C SER A 249 9.61 13.29 -7.51
N LEU A 250 8.40 12.78 -7.35
CA LEU A 250 7.89 12.33 -6.05
C LEU A 250 8.09 10.83 -5.97
N TYR A 251 8.65 10.38 -4.87
CA TYR A 251 8.71 8.95 -4.58
C TYR A 251 8.08 8.63 -3.23
N LEU A 252 7.48 7.44 -3.17
CA LEU A 252 7.05 6.80 -1.95
C LEU A 252 7.78 5.46 -1.88
N ASN A 253 8.64 5.33 -0.90
CA ASN A 253 9.34 4.11 -0.58
C ASN A 253 8.66 3.45 0.61
N ASP A 254 8.08 2.28 0.39
CA ASP A 254 7.60 1.34 1.42
C ASP A 254 8.38 0.02 1.25
N LEU A 255 9.64 0.14 0.82
CA LEU A 255 10.58 -0.95 0.64
C LEU A 255 11.58 -0.89 1.79
N PHE A 256 11.64 -1.96 2.58
CA PHE A 256 12.76 -2.16 3.48
C PHE A 256 14.01 -2.45 2.65
N GLU A 257 15.10 -1.73 2.90
CA GLU A 257 16.44 -2.01 2.41
C GLU A 257 17.41 -1.96 3.61
N GLY A 258 18.12 -3.05 3.87
CA GLY A 258 19.05 -3.17 5.00
C GLY A 258 20.12 -4.23 4.82
#